data_AF-A0A966UYX7-F1
#
_entry.id   AF-A0A966UYX7-F1
#
_cell.length_a   1.000
_cell.length_b   1.000
_cell.length_c   1.000
_cell.angle_alpha   90.00
_cell.angle_beta   90.00
_cell.angle_gamma   90.00
#
_symmetry.space_group_name_H-M   'P 1'
#
loop_
_entity.id
_entity.type
_entity.pdbx_description
1 polymer ?
#
loop_
_entity_poly.entity_id
_entity_poly.type
_entity_poly.pdbx_seq_one_letter_code
_entity_poly.pdbx_strand_id
1 'polypeptide(L)'
;MPRAAKTKTSQKAVEPTANLAGDGTADIAADLSYNEARAALELALAELQSSELDVEAMAALYQRAQAYANRCQAVLDAVEQEVLLWDASDPSSQPERYQP
;
A
#
# COMPACT_ATOMS: atom_id res chain seq x y z
N MET A 1 -16.46 -30.71 50.37
CA MET A 1 -17.34 -29.51 50.48
C MET A 1 -16.78 -28.45 49.50
N PRO A 2 -17.58 -27.61 48.82
CA PRO A 2 -18.16 -27.84 47.49
C PRO A 2 -17.81 -26.76 46.41
N ARG A 3 -18.18 -27.07 45.14
CA ARG A 3 -18.61 -26.17 44.00
C ARG A 3 -17.63 -25.10 43.46
N ALA A 4 -17.18 -25.21 42.20
CA ALA A 4 -17.83 -24.81 40.93
C ALA A 4 -17.97 -23.28 40.72
N ALA A 5 -17.36 -22.73 39.66
CA ALA A 5 -18.07 -22.08 38.55
C ALA A 5 -17.10 -21.41 37.55
N LYS A 6 -17.39 -21.62 36.26
CA LYS A 6 -16.83 -20.95 35.09
C LYS A 6 -17.31 -19.50 35.06
N THR A 7 -16.48 -18.56 34.60
CA THR A 7 -16.97 -17.24 34.17
C THR A 7 -16.30 -16.80 32.87
N LYS A 8 -17.07 -17.00 31.80
CA LYS A 8 -17.02 -16.39 30.47
C LYS A 8 -17.12 -14.87 30.64
N THR A 9 -16.31 -14.05 29.96
CA THR A 9 -16.67 -12.65 29.62
C THR A 9 -15.87 -12.16 28.42
N SER A 10 -16.62 -11.92 27.35
CA SER A 10 -16.44 -10.94 26.27
C SER A 10 -15.25 -11.07 25.32
N GLN A 11 -15.48 -11.88 24.29
CA GLN A 11 -15.07 -11.56 22.93
C GLN A 11 -15.61 -10.15 22.59
N LYS A 12 -14.72 -9.17 22.49
CA LYS A 12 -15.02 -7.90 21.84
C LYS A 12 -14.94 -8.15 20.34
N ALA A 13 -16.10 -8.40 19.74
CA ALA A 13 -16.27 -8.33 18.30
C ALA A 13 -15.75 -6.96 17.83
N VAL A 14 -14.69 -6.97 17.04
CA VAL A 14 -14.26 -5.81 16.28
C VAL A 14 -15.14 -5.81 15.05
N GLU A 15 -16.24 -5.06 15.11
CA GLU A 15 -17.01 -4.70 13.94
C GLU A 15 -16.08 -4.00 12.93
N PRO A 16 -16.19 -4.31 11.62
CA PRO A 16 -15.33 -3.70 10.62
C PRO A 16 -15.76 -2.24 10.49
N THR A 17 -14.92 -1.32 10.95
CA THR A 17 -15.10 0.11 10.72
C THR A 17 -14.91 0.39 9.22
N ALA A 18 -16.02 0.30 8.49
CA ALA A 18 -16.19 0.89 7.18
C ALA A 18 -16.25 2.42 7.34
N ASN A 19 -15.08 3.08 7.43
CA ASN A 19 -14.88 4.49 7.06
C ASN A 19 -13.42 4.94 7.23
N LEU A 20 -12.54 4.50 6.32
CA LEU A 20 -11.16 5.02 6.16
C LEU A 20 -10.89 5.30 4.67
N ALA A 21 -11.89 5.84 3.97
CA ALA A 21 -11.74 6.23 2.57
C ALA A 21 -11.13 7.63 2.50
N GLY A 22 -9.82 7.70 2.22
CA GLY A 22 -9.17 8.93 1.81
C GLY A 22 -7.70 9.03 2.21
N ASP A 23 -7.39 8.81 3.48
CA ASP A 23 -6.09 9.23 4.03
C ASP A 23 -5.13 8.05 4.30
N GLY A 24 -5.61 6.98 4.94
CA GLY A 24 -4.75 5.84 5.31
C GLY A 24 -4.24 5.01 4.13
N THR A 25 -4.85 5.14 2.95
CA THR A 25 -4.43 4.36 1.77
C THR A 25 -3.19 4.96 1.10
N ALA A 26 -3.10 6.28 1.08
CA ALA A 26 -1.92 6.99 0.61
C ALA A 26 -0.74 6.74 1.56
N ASP A 27 -0.99 6.75 2.87
CA ASP A 27 0.01 6.46 3.90
C ASP A 27 0.56 5.03 3.79
N ILE A 28 -0.32 4.03 3.67
CA ILE A 28 0.12 2.63 3.46
C ILE A 28 0.88 2.48 2.13
N ALA A 29 0.47 3.17 1.07
CA ALA A 29 1.15 3.08 -0.22
C ALA A 29 2.55 3.72 -0.20
N ALA A 30 2.78 4.75 0.63
CA ALA A 30 4.03 5.49 0.68
C ALA A 30 5.24 4.63 1.11
N ASP A 31 5.01 3.64 1.97
CA ASP A 31 6.07 2.80 2.54
C ASP A 31 6.37 1.53 1.73
N LEU A 32 5.57 1.21 0.71
CA LEU A 32 5.74 -0.01 -0.08
C LEU A 32 7.01 0.03 -0.95
N SER A 33 7.69 -1.09 -1.12
CA SER A 33 8.67 -1.26 -2.19
C SER A 33 8.00 -1.24 -3.58
N TYR A 34 8.77 -1.07 -4.65
CA TYR A 34 8.22 -1.10 -6.02
C TYR A 34 7.42 -2.38 -6.30
N ASN A 35 7.97 -3.54 -5.93
CA ASN A 35 7.31 -4.83 -6.21
C ASN A 35 6.02 -5.00 -5.40
N GLU A 36 5.99 -4.52 -4.16
CA GLU A 36 4.78 -4.56 -3.32
C GLU A 36 3.71 -3.60 -3.84
N ALA A 37 4.09 -2.36 -4.18
CA ALA A 37 3.18 -1.38 -4.76
C ALA A 37 2.62 -1.88 -6.10
N ARG A 38 3.45 -2.50 -6.94
CA ARG A 38 3.04 -3.10 -8.21
C ARG A 38 2.05 -4.25 -8.00
N ALA A 39 2.35 -5.18 -7.09
CA ALA A 39 1.45 -6.30 -6.81
C ALA A 39 0.10 -5.83 -6.26
N ALA A 40 0.11 -4.83 -5.36
CA ALA A 40 -1.10 -4.22 -4.84
C ALA A 40 -1.91 -3.48 -5.92
N LEU A 41 -1.24 -2.80 -6.86
CA LEU A 41 -1.87 -2.19 -8.02
C LEU A 41 -2.52 -3.23 -8.94
N GLU A 42 -1.82 -4.32 -9.25
CA GLU A 42 -2.36 -5.41 -10.09
C GLU A 42 -3.62 -6.02 -9.46
N LEU A 43 -3.64 -6.20 -8.14
CA LEU A 43 -4.82 -6.67 -7.42
C LEU A 43 -5.98 -5.66 -7.51
N ALA A 44 -5.71 -4.37 -7.25
CA ALA A 44 -6.73 -3.33 -7.32
C ALA A 44 -7.31 -3.19 -8.74
N LEU A 45 -6.49 -3.37 -9.78
CA LEU A 45 -6.94 -3.38 -11.17
C LEU A 45 -7.80 -4.60 -11.49
N ALA A 46 -7.44 -5.79 -10.99
CA ALA A 46 -8.26 -6.98 -11.16
C ALA A 46 -9.64 -6.81 -10.51
N GLU A 47 -9.71 -6.19 -9.33
CA GLU A 47 -10.97 -5.87 -8.66
C GLU A 47 -11.79 -4.84 -9.44
N LEU A 48 -11.14 -3.77 -9.95
CA LEU A 48 -11.80 -2.76 -10.81
C LEU A 48 -12.36 -3.33 -12.12
N GLN A 49 -11.74 -4.39 -12.65
CA GLN A 49 -12.16 -5.05 -13.88
C GLN A 49 -13.25 -6.12 -13.64
N SER A 50 -13.62 -6.37 -12.39
CA SER A 50 -14.68 -7.33 -12.05
C SER A 50 -16.05 -6.86 -12.57
N SER A 51 -16.81 -7.77 -13.17
CA SER A 51 -18.18 -7.51 -13.62
C SER A 51 -19.19 -7.36 -12.47
N GLU A 52 -18.80 -7.76 -11.26
CA GLU A 52 -19.63 -7.74 -10.05
C GLU A 52 -19.34 -6.52 -9.15
N LEU A 53 -18.61 -5.53 -9.66
CA LEU A 53 -18.18 -4.40 -8.85
C LEU A 53 -19.30 -3.39 -8.62
N ASP A 54 -19.57 -3.09 -7.36
CA ASP A 54 -20.49 -2.03 -6.95
C ASP A 54 -19.91 -0.64 -7.25
N VAL A 55 -20.75 0.28 -7.76
CA VAL A 55 -20.38 1.63 -8.19
C VAL A 55 -19.82 2.46 -7.03
N GLU A 56 -20.34 2.26 -5.82
CA GLU A 56 -19.83 2.93 -4.61
C GLU A 56 -18.41 2.47 -4.25
N ALA A 57 -18.09 1.19 -4.51
CA ALA A 57 -16.76 0.63 -4.31
C ALA A 57 -15.76 1.02 -5.42
N MET A 58 -16.23 1.34 -6.62
CA MET A 58 -15.36 1.75 -7.75
C MET A 58 -14.51 2.97 -7.41
N ALA A 59 -15.09 4.00 -6.81
CA ALA A 59 -14.38 5.25 -6.52
C ALA A 59 -13.25 5.03 -5.50
N ALA A 60 -13.51 4.25 -4.45
CA ALA A 60 -12.53 3.92 -3.43
C ALA A 60 -11.40 3.03 -3.98
N LEU A 61 -11.74 2.03 -4.81
CA LEU A 61 -10.74 1.19 -5.48
C LEU A 61 -9.89 1.99 -6.46
N TYR A 62 -10.49 2.90 -7.21
CA TYR A 62 -9.78 3.78 -8.12
C TYR A 62 -8.77 4.67 -7.38
N GLN A 63 -9.18 5.31 -6.27
CA GLN A 63 -8.28 6.12 -5.45
C GLN A 63 -7.10 5.30 -4.91
N ARG A 64 -7.37 4.07 -4.46
CA ARG A 64 -6.33 3.14 -4.00
C ARG A 64 -5.38 2.73 -5.14
N ALA A 65 -5.91 2.39 -6.31
CA ALA A 65 -5.09 2.08 -7.49
C ALA A 65 -4.22 3.28 -7.88
N GLN A 66 -4.76 4.50 -7.84
CA GLN A 66 -4.00 5.72 -8.12
C GLN A 66 -2.86 5.92 -7.12
N ALA A 67 -3.09 5.67 -5.83
CA ALA A 67 -2.05 5.76 -4.81
C ALA A 67 -0.89 4.77 -5.07
N TYR A 68 -1.20 3.52 -5.42
CA TYR A 68 -0.17 2.53 -5.77
C TYR A 68 0.58 2.86 -7.06
N ALA A 69 -0.12 3.38 -8.07
CA ALA A 69 0.51 3.85 -9.31
C ALA A 69 1.48 5.01 -9.05
N ASN A 70 1.06 5.99 -8.24
CA ASN A 70 1.90 7.12 -7.85
C ASN A 70 3.14 6.65 -7.09
N ARG A 71 3.00 5.66 -6.19
CA ARG A 71 4.15 5.07 -5.50
C ARG A 71 5.13 4.41 -6.47
N CYS A 72 4.62 3.61 -7.41
CA CYS A 72 5.46 2.96 -8.41
C CYS A 72 6.28 3.99 -9.19
N GLN A 73 5.64 5.08 -9.62
CA GLN A 73 6.32 6.17 -10.32
C GLN A 73 7.40 6.81 -9.44
N ALA A 74 7.09 7.15 -8.19
CA ALA A 74 8.05 7.77 -7.28
C ALA A 74 9.31 6.92 -7.05
N VAL A 75 9.17 5.58 -6.99
CA VAL A 75 10.33 4.69 -6.88
C VAL A 75 11.14 4.67 -8.17
N LEU A 76 10.48 4.64 -9.33
CA LEU A 76 11.17 4.68 -10.62
C LEU A 76 11.91 6.01 -10.83
N ASP A 77 11.30 7.13 -10.47
CA ASP A 77 11.92 8.46 -10.57
C ASP A 77 13.16 8.58 -9.67
N ALA A 78 13.11 7.97 -8.47
CA ALA A 78 14.27 7.92 -7.58
C ALA A 78 15.41 7.08 -8.18
N VAL A 79 15.09 5.90 -8.75
CA VAL A 79 16.09 5.05 -9.39
C VAL A 79 16.66 5.70 -10.66
N GLU A 80 15.84 6.39 -11.44
CA GLU A 80 16.29 7.16 -12.60
C GLU A 80 17.33 8.21 -12.18
N GLN A 81 17.06 8.97 -11.11
CA GLN A 81 18.02 9.92 -10.56
C GLN A 81 19.30 9.24 -10.07
N GLU A 82 19.20 8.12 -9.35
CA GLU A 82 20.36 7.35 -8.90
C GLU A 82 21.23 6.89 -10.08
N VAL A 83 20.61 6.40 -11.16
CA VAL A 83 21.32 5.96 -12.37
C VAL A 83 21.92 7.13 -13.14
N LEU A 84 21.24 8.27 -13.25
CA LEU A 84 21.76 9.47 -13.90
C LEU A 84 23.00 10.04 -13.18
N LEU A 85 23.03 9.93 -11.85
CA LEU A 85 24.15 10.38 -11.02
C LEU A 85 25.26 9.33 -10.90
N TRP A 86 25.04 8.10 -11.36
CA TRP A 86 26.00 7.01 -11.26
C TRP A 86 27.14 7.17 -12.26
N ASP A 87 28.37 7.28 -11.77
CA ASP A 87 29.58 7.26 -12.60
C ASP A 87 30.00 5.80 -12.90
N ALA A 88 29.77 5.37 -14.14
CA ALA A 88 30.14 4.04 -14.61
C ALA A 88 31.67 3.78 -14.62
N SER A 89 32.49 4.82 -14.48
CA SER A 89 33.96 4.75 -14.44
C SER A 89 34.50 4.35 -13.07
N ASP A 90 33.68 4.54 -12.03
CA ASP A 90 34.01 4.18 -10.65
C ASP A 90 32.84 3.39 -10.02
N PRO A 91 32.86 2.04 -10.11
CA PRO A 91 31.83 1.19 -9.52
C PRO A 91 31.80 1.25 -7.97
N SER A 92 32.77 1.93 -7.34
CA SER A 92 32.82 2.19 -5.89
C SER A 92 32.00 3.43 -5.50
N SER A 93 31.67 4.30 -6.46
CA SER A 93 30.87 5.50 -6.23
C SER A 93 29.40 5.10 -6.09
N GLN A 94 28.93 4.91 -4.84
CA GLN A 94 27.50 4.82 -4.57
C GLN A 94 26.86 6.16 -4.98
N PRO A 95 25.83 6.18 -5.83
CA PRO A 95 25.13 7.41 -6.16
C PRO A 95 24.58 8.00 -4.85
N GLU A 96 25.09 9.16 -4.44
CA GLU A 96 24.55 9.88 -3.29
C GLU A 96 23.10 10.24 -3.61
N ARG A 97 22.15 9.73 -2.81
CA ARG A 97 20.74 10.11 -2.93
C ARG A 97 20.62 11.63 -2.85
N TYR A 98 20.14 12.24 -3.92
CA TYR A 98 19.74 13.63 -3.91
C TYR A 98 18.61 13.83 -2.88
N GLN A 99 18.90 14.57 -1.81
CA GLN A 99 17.88 15.05 -0.88
C GLN A 99 17.44 16.45 -1.31
N PRO A 100 16.17 16.64 -1.70
CA PRO A 100 15.63 17.97 -2.02
C PRO A 100 15.54 18.88 -0.79
#